data_AF-A0A536T589-F1
#
_entry.id   AF-A0A536T589-F1
#
_cell.length_a   1.000
_cell.length_b   1.000
_cell.length_c   1.000
_cell.angle_alpha   90.00
_cell.angle_beta   90.00
_cell.angle_gamma   90.00
#
_symmetry.space_group_name_H-M   'P 1'
#
loop_
_entity.id
_entity.type
_entity.pdbx_description
1 polymer ?
#
loop_
_entity_poly.entity_id
_entity_poly.type
_entity_poly.pdbx_seq_one_letter_code
_entity_poly.pdbx_strand_id
1 'polypeptide(L)'
;MSVLFITHDLAVVGEIADYVVVMRNGEIREQGPAKTVFENPQDAYTKALLQCRPRLDRRPVRLPVIEDFMGGSAHAMNLNERKRGVRPSDPIILDVRKLGKDFYTREGVFGRRKFEAVKDVSFKLPKGKTLGLV
;
A
#
# COMPACT_ATOMS: atom_id res chain seq x y z
N MET A 1 21.26 23.59 -1.03
CA MET A 1 20.57 22.85 -2.11
C MET A 1 19.14 22.64 -1.65
N SER A 2 18.14 22.82 -2.52
CA SER A 2 16.74 22.58 -2.22
C SER A 2 16.16 21.61 -3.23
N VAL A 3 15.28 20.71 -2.79
CA VAL A 3 14.59 19.73 -3.64
C VAL A 3 13.10 19.87 -3.42
N LEU A 4 12.33 19.94 -4.51
CA LEU A 4 10.89 19.80 -4.47
C LEU A 4 10.54 18.35 -4.79
N PHE A 5 9.93 17.66 -3.83
CA PHE A 5 9.49 16.28 -3.99
C PHE A 5 7.96 16.23 -4.08
N ILE A 6 7.44 15.59 -5.13
CA ILE A 6 6.00 15.42 -5.35
C ILE A 6 5.69 13.94 -5.23
N THR A 7 4.91 13.56 -4.22
CA THR A 7 4.50 12.18 -3.96
C THR A 7 3.11 12.14 -3.34
N HIS A 8 2.46 10.98 -3.47
CA HIS A 8 1.23 10.66 -2.75
C HIS A 8 1.50 9.84 -1.47
N ASP A 9 2.76 9.44 -1.24
CA ASP A 9 3.14 8.62 -0.08
C ASP A 9 3.55 9.51 1.10
N LEU A 10 2.65 9.60 2.07
CA LEU A 10 2.87 10.34 3.32
C LEU A 10 3.98 9.73 4.19
N ALA A 11 4.28 8.43 4.08
CA ALA A 11 5.37 7.82 4.84
C ALA A 11 6.73 8.35 4.37
N VAL A 12 6.92 8.42 3.04
CA VAL A 12 8.15 9.00 2.46
C VAL A 12 8.27 10.48 2.83
N VAL A 13 7.19 11.25 2.73
CA VAL A 13 7.18 12.67 3.11
C VAL A 13 7.64 12.86 4.57
N GLY A 14 7.11 12.05 5.50
CA GLY A 14 7.48 12.15 6.91
C GLY A 14 8.93 11.80 7.22
N GLU A 15 9.62 11.10 6.31
CA GLU A 15 11.02 10.71 6.47
C GLU A 15 12.00 11.74 5.89
N ILE A 16 11.68 12.36 4.76
CA ILE A 16 12.65 13.15 3.99
C ILE A 16 12.35 14.66 3.92
N ALA A 17 11.13 15.10 4.24
CA ALA A 17 10.73 16.48 4.03
C ALA A 17 10.89 17.33 5.30
N ASP A 18 11.52 18.50 5.16
CA ASP A 18 11.51 19.53 6.21
C ASP A 18 10.18 20.32 6.22
N TYR A 19 9.60 20.53 5.03
CA TYR A 19 8.41 21.36 4.81
C TYR A 19 7.45 20.66 3.84
N VAL A 20 6.15 20.76 4.10
CA VAL A 20 5.09 20.08 3.33
C VAL A 20 4.07 21.10 2.84
N VAL A 21 3.60 20.89 1.62
CA VAL A 21 2.44 21.57 1.04
C VAL A 21 1.44 20.51 0.63
N VAL A 22 0.27 20.53 1.26
CA VAL A 22 -0.86 19.65 0.95
C VAL A 22 -1.78 20.39 -0.02
N MET A 23 -2.01 19.80 -1.18
CA MET A 23 -2.87 20.39 -2.22
C MET A 23 -4.08 19.50 -2.50
N ARG A 24 -5.20 20.11 -2.88
CA ARG A 24 -6.40 19.42 -3.38
C ARG A 24 -7.08 20.30 -4.42
N ASN A 25 -7.46 19.71 -5.55
CA ASN A 25 -8.19 20.41 -6.63
C ASN A 25 -7.49 21.71 -7.10
N GLY A 26 -6.16 21.73 -7.12
CA GLY A 26 -5.37 22.91 -7.49
C GLY A 26 -5.21 23.96 -6.39
N GLU A 27 -5.80 23.76 -5.21
CA GLU A 27 -5.68 24.69 -4.09
C GLU A 27 -4.71 24.15 -3.02
N ILE A 28 -3.94 25.04 -2.41
CA ILE A 28 -3.17 24.72 -1.20
C ILE A 28 -4.16 24.64 -0.04
N ARG A 29 -4.27 23.44 0.55
CA ARG A 29 -5.16 23.18 1.69
C ARG A 29 -4.45 23.40 3.01
N GLU A 30 -3.18 23.04 3.09
CA GLU A 30 -2.36 23.20 4.28
C GLU A 30 -0.88 23.23 3.92
N GLN A 31 -0.08 24.00 4.64
CA GLN A 31 1.36 24.02 4.46
C GLN A 31 2.09 24.38 5.74
N GLY A 32 3.29 23.86 5.93
CA GLY A 32 4.10 24.14 7.12
C GLY A 32 5.26 23.15 7.29
N PRO A 33 6.01 23.25 8.39
CA PRO A 33 6.99 22.23 8.77
C PRO A 33 6.34 20.84 8.77
N ALA A 34 7.02 19.85 8.20
CA ALA A 34 6.46 18.51 8.02
C ALA A 34 5.92 17.93 9.33
N LYS A 35 6.69 18.07 10.41
CA LYS A 35 6.31 17.65 11.76
C LYS A 35 4.97 18.25 12.21
N THR A 36 4.79 19.56 12.05
CA THR A 36 3.56 20.25 12.46
C THR A 36 2.35 19.78 11.66
N VAL A 37 2.49 19.64 10.33
CA VAL A 37 1.41 19.17 9.46
C VAL A 37 1.01 17.72 9.78
N PHE A 38 1.97 16.88 10.18
CA PHE A 38 1.72 15.48 10.52
C PHE A 38 1.17 15.27 11.94
N GLU A 39 1.67 16.01 12.93
CA GLU A 39 1.30 15.85 14.34
C GLU A 39 0.07 16.68 14.75
N ASN A 40 -0.08 17.88 14.18
CA ASN A 40 -1.17 18.81 14.50
C ASN A 40 -1.77 19.44 13.23
N PRO A 41 -2.31 18.62 12.30
CA PRO A 41 -2.98 19.13 11.10
C PRO A 41 -4.18 20.01 11.46
N GLN A 42 -4.41 21.08 10.73
CA GLN A 42 -5.56 21.98 10.91
C GLN A 42 -6.65 21.74 9.87
N ASP A 43 -6.29 21.52 8.60
CA ASP A 43 -7.27 21.35 7.52
C ASP A 43 -7.96 19.98 7.59
N ALA A 44 -9.26 19.96 7.32
CA ALA A 44 -10.07 18.74 7.39
C ALA A 44 -9.63 17.67 6.39
N TYR A 45 -9.14 18.07 5.21
CA TYR A 45 -8.60 17.17 4.21
C TYR A 45 -7.28 16.53 4.66
N THR A 46 -6.36 17.32 5.23
CA THR A 46 -5.10 16.79 5.78
C THR A 46 -5.36 15.79 6.91
N LYS A 47 -6.30 16.11 7.83
CA LYS A 47 -6.75 15.20 8.87
C LYS A 47 -7.26 13.89 8.29
N ALA A 48 -8.15 13.96 7.29
CA ALA A 48 -8.68 12.80 6.60
C ALA A 48 -7.59 11.96 5.93
N LEU A 49 -6.64 12.60 5.23
CA LEU A 49 -5.51 11.92 4.58
C LEU A 49 -4.67 11.11 5.58
N LEU A 50 -4.32 11.71 6.72
CA LEU A 50 -3.54 11.03 7.76
C LEU A 50 -4.32 9.86 8.37
N GLN A 51 -5.62 10.01 8.57
CA GLN A 51 -6.49 8.95 9.12
C GLN A 51 -6.74 7.79 8.14
N CYS A 52 -6.63 8.03 6.83
CA CYS A 52 -6.75 6.99 5.80
C CYS A 52 -5.54 6.05 5.74
N ARG A 53 -4.43 6.39 6.41
CA ARG A 53 -3.19 5.57 6.36
C ARG A 53 -3.44 4.20 6.98
N PRO A 54 -3.14 3.10 6.26
CA PRO A 54 -3.21 1.76 6.83
C PRO A 54 -2.27 1.64 8.02
N ARG A 55 -2.80 1.15 9.15
CA ARG A 55 -1.98 0.85 10.33
C ARG A 55 -1.57 -0.62 10.34
N LEU A 56 -0.37 -0.90 10.80
CA LEU A 56 0.14 -2.29 10.86
C LEU A 56 -0.51 -3.13 11.97
N ASP A 57 -1.06 -2.47 13.00
CA ASP A 57 -1.71 -3.08 14.15
C ASP A 57 -3.20 -3.38 13.93
N ARG A 58 -3.81 -2.86 12.85
CA ARG A 58 -5.24 -3.05 12.54
C ARG A 58 -5.45 -3.66 11.17
N ARG A 59 -6.53 -4.42 11.02
CA ARG A 59 -6.87 -5.06 9.73
C ARG A 59 -8.37 -4.96 9.42
N PRO A 60 -8.87 -3.75 9.12
CA PRO A 60 -10.29 -3.58 8.85
C PRO A 60 -10.69 -4.32 7.57
N VAL A 61 -11.96 -4.72 7.48
CA VAL A 61 -12.50 -5.37 6.27
C VAL A 61 -12.47 -4.42 5.06
N ARG A 62 -12.66 -3.12 5.28
CA ARG A 62 -12.53 -2.03 4.28
C ARG A 62 -11.59 -0.97 4.84
N LEU A 63 -10.66 -0.48 4.03
CA LEU A 63 -9.82 0.65 4.43
C LEU A 63 -10.63 1.95 4.41
N PRO A 64 -10.44 2.85 5.37
CA PRO A 64 -11.09 4.15 5.36
C PRO A 64 -10.59 4.99 4.18
N VAL A 65 -11.48 5.80 3.62
CA VAL A 65 -11.21 6.75 2.53
C VAL A 65 -11.55 8.17 2.96
N ILE A 66 -11.06 9.17 2.23
CA ILE A 66 -11.23 10.60 2.57
C ILE A 66 -12.71 10.97 2.74
N GLU A 67 -13.58 10.43 1.88
CA GLU A 67 -15.03 10.68 1.94
C GLU A 67 -15.67 10.19 3.24
N ASP A 68 -15.13 9.15 3.89
CA ASP A 68 -15.65 8.67 5.17
C ASP A 68 -15.46 9.72 6.29
N PHE A 69 -14.48 10.61 6.14
CA PHE A 69 -14.20 11.69 7.11
C PHE A 69 -14.83 13.02 6.70
N MET A 70 -14.92 13.29 5.40
CA MET A 70 -15.41 14.57 4.87
C MET A 70 -16.92 14.59 4.60
N GLY A 71 -17.52 13.44 4.27
CA GLY A 71 -18.90 13.35 3.76
C GLY A 71 -19.99 13.26 4.82
N GLY A 72 -19.65 13.34 6.12
CA GLY A 72 -20.61 13.29 7.22
C GLY A 72 -21.40 11.99 7.37
N SER A 73 -21.24 11.04 6.44
CA SER A 73 -21.76 9.69 6.60
C SER A 73 -20.93 8.98 7.65
N ALA A 74 -21.48 8.94 8.86
CA ALA A 74 -21.25 7.87 9.81
C ALA A 74 -21.79 6.53 9.23
N HIS A 75 -21.43 6.19 7.99
CA HIS A 75 -21.37 4.81 7.58
C HIS A 75 -20.37 4.20 8.52
N ALA A 76 -20.95 3.61 9.57
CA ALA A 76 -20.27 3.19 10.77
C ALA A 76 -18.92 2.65 10.35
N MET A 77 -17.85 3.19 10.92
CA MET A 77 -16.54 2.56 10.93
C MET A 77 -16.77 1.15 11.47
N ASN A 78 -17.18 0.25 10.60
CA ASN A 78 -17.42 -1.13 10.89
C ASN A 78 -16.02 -1.69 10.92
N LEU A 79 -15.36 -1.45 12.06
CA LEU A 79 -14.02 -1.90 12.43
C LEU A 79 -14.02 -3.41 12.63
N ASN A 80 -14.89 -4.14 11.93
CA ASN A 80 -14.80 -5.57 11.85
C ASN A 80 -13.41 -5.88 11.31
N GLU A 81 -12.60 -6.49 12.16
CA GLU A 81 -11.24 -6.84 11.82
C GLU A 81 -11.22 -8.22 11.18
N ARG A 82 -10.45 -8.36 10.11
CA ARG A 82 -10.19 -9.66 9.52
C ARG A 82 -9.27 -10.45 10.44
N LYS A 83 -9.70 -11.63 10.88
CA LYS A 83 -8.83 -12.57 11.60
C LYS A 83 -7.58 -12.90 10.78
N ARG A 84 -6.42 -12.88 11.44
CA ARG A 84 -5.13 -13.24 10.84
C ARG A 84 -5.02 -14.77 10.67
N GLY A 85 -4.17 -15.20 9.73
CA GLY A 85 -3.82 -16.61 9.52
C GLY A 85 -4.71 -17.34 8.52
N VAL A 86 -4.31 -18.56 8.19
CA VAL A 86 -5.04 -19.54 7.38
C VAL A 86 -5.57 -20.62 8.32
N ARG A 87 -6.83 -21.04 8.17
CA ARG A 87 -7.37 -22.17 8.92
C ARG A 87 -7.24 -23.44 8.07
N PRO A 88 -7.03 -24.62 8.70
CA PRO A 88 -6.98 -25.89 7.96
C PRO A 88 -8.26 -26.18 7.15
N SER A 89 -9.40 -25.65 7.59
CA SER A 89 -10.70 -25.80 6.92
C SER A 89 -10.93 -24.79 5.79
N ASP A 90 -10.04 -23.82 5.56
CA ASP A 90 -10.25 -22.82 4.52
C ASP A 90 -10.08 -23.49 3.14
N PRO A 91 -11.10 -23.44 2.25
CA PRO A 91 -11.02 -24.09 0.95
C PRO A 91 -9.87 -23.53 0.11
N ILE A 92 -9.02 -24.40 -0.43
CA ILE A 92 -7.94 -24.00 -1.35
C ILE A 92 -8.56 -23.69 -2.70
N ILE A 93 -8.34 -22.47 -3.20
CA ILE A 93 -8.85 -22.03 -4.52
C ILE A 93 -7.75 -21.99 -5.59
N LEU A 94 -6.48 -22.02 -5.18
CA LEU A 94 -5.33 -22.16 -6.07
C LEU A 94 -4.24 -22.97 -5.37
N ASP A 95 -3.77 -24.04 -6.00
CA ASP A 95 -2.65 -24.88 -5.57
C ASP A 95 -1.56 -24.83 -6.65
N VAL A 96 -0.48 -24.10 -6.39
CA VAL A 96 0.66 -23.95 -7.29
C VAL A 96 1.77 -24.88 -6.82
N ARG A 97 2.29 -25.69 -7.73
CA ARG A 97 3.35 -26.65 -7.46
C ARG A 97 4.48 -26.49 -8.46
N LYS A 98 5.71 -26.44 -7.95
CA LYS A 98 6.96 -26.37 -8.74
C LYS A 98 6.91 -25.30 -9.86
N LEU A 99 6.42 -24.11 -9.52
CA LEU A 99 6.40 -22.99 -10.46
C LEU A 99 7.84 -22.59 -10.79
N GLY A 100 8.16 -22.64 -12.07
CA GLY A 100 9.42 -22.16 -12.63
C GLY A 100 9.17 -21.07 -13.68
N LYS A 101 10.09 -20.12 -13.81
CA LYS A 101 10.04 -19.12 -14.88
C LYS A 101 11.44 -18.86 -15.42
N ASP A 102 11.58 -19.11 -16.71
CA ASP A 102 12.79 -18.83 -17.47
C ASP A 102 12.60 -17.67 -18.43
N PHE A 103 13.63 -16.86 -18.57
CA PHE A 103 13.81 -15.85 -19.60
C PHE A 103 15.04 -16.18 -20.42
N TYR A 104 15.00 -15.87 -21.71
CA TYR A 104 16.09 -16.14 -22.64
C TYR A 104 16.53 -14.83 -23.29
N THR A 105 17.82 -14.49 -23.17
CA THR A 105 18.42 -13.34 -23.84
C THR A 105 19.38 -13.83 -24.92
N ARG A 106 19.45 -13.09 -26.04
CA ARG A 106 20.44 -13.37 -27.09
C ARG A 106 21.84 -13.07 -26.55
N GLU A 107 22.77 -13.97 -26.84
CA GLU A 107 24.18 -13.82 -26.49
C GLU A 107 25.02 -14.11 -27.75
N GLY A 108 25.59 -13.06 -28.34
CA GLY A 108 26.28 -13.14 -29.63
C GLY A 108 25.36 -13.45 -30.83
N VAL A 109 25.95 -13.92 -31.93
CA VAL A 109 25.27 -14.13 -33.22
C VAL A 109 24.41 -15.40 -33.25
N PHE A 110 24.75 -16.42 -32.43
CA PHE A 110 24.04 -17.71 -32.40
C PHE A 110 23.68 -18.22 -30.99
N GLY A 111 24.13 -17.55 -29.91
CA GLY A 111 23.90 -18.01 -28.54
C GLY A 111 22.60 -17.49 -27.93
N ARG A 112 22.06 -18.25 -26.98
CA ARG A 112 21.00 -17.82 -26.06
C ARG A 112 21.42 -18.12 -24.63
N ARG A 113 21.35 -17.13 -23.75
CA ARG A 113 21.55 -17.29 -22.32
C ARG A 113 20.21 -17.50 -21.62
N LYS A 114 20.14 -18.51 -20.76
CA LYS A 114 18.99 -18.76 -19.89
C LYS A 114 19.16 -17.98 -18.57
N PHE A 115 18.16 -17.21 -18.19
CA PHE A 115 18.01 -16.61 -16.86
C PHE A 115 16.77 -17.22 -16.19
N GLU A 116 17.00 -17.99 -15.15
CA GLU A 116 15.94 -18.66 -14.40
C GLU A 116 15.49 -17.73 -13.26
N ALA A 117 14.38 -17.04 -13.48
CA ALA A 117 13.82 -16.04 -12.58
C ALA A 117 13.07 -16.63 -11.39
N VAL A 118 12.47 -17.82 -11.55
CA VAL A 118 11.75 -18.52 -10.48
C VAL A 118 12.10 -20.01 -10.55
N LYS A 119 12.40 -20.62 -9.40
CA LYS A 119 12.76 -22.05 -9.28
C LYS A 119 11.88 -22.75 -8.26
N ASP A 120 11.17 -23.79 -8.71
CA ASP A 120 10.46 -24.77 -7.85
C ASP A 120 9.57 -24.17 -6.74
N VAL A 121 8.94 -23.02 -7.01
CA VAL A 121 8.11 -22.34 -6.01
C VAL A 121 6.76 -23.04 -5.90
N SER A 122 6.35 -23.42 -4.69
CA SER A 122 5.06 -24.05 -4.42
C SER A 122 4.32 -23.31 -3.33
N PHE A 123 3.03 -23.01 -3.55
CA PHE A 123 2.18 -22.32 -2.57
C PHE A 123 0.71 -22.62 -2.81
N LYS A 124 -0.12 -22.33 -1.80
CA LYS A 124 -1.57 -22.47 -1.85
C LYS A 124 -2.23 -21.14 -1.49
N LEU A 125 -3.30 -20.77 -2.20
CA LEU A 125 -4.16 -19.64 -1.89
C LEU A 125 -5.52 -20.15 -1.40
N PRO A 126 -5.85 -19.97 -0.12
CA PRO A 126 -7.18 -20.26 0.40
C PRO A 126 -8.20 -19.16 0.08
N LYS A 127 -9.48 -19.52 0.01
CA LYS A 127 -10.60 -18.59 -0.23
C LYS A 127 -10.61 -17.47 0.81
N GLY A 128 -10.74 -16.23 0.35
CA GLY A 128 -10.80 -15.05 1.22
C GLY A 128 -9.48 -14.65 1.86
N LYS A 129 -8.36 -15.26 1.45
CA LYS A 129 -7.01 -14.86 1.85
C LYS A 129 -6.34 -14.10 0.71
N THR A 130 -5.32 -13.32 1.07
CA THR A 130 -4.47 -12.61 0.12
C THR A 130 -3.05 -13.13 0.32
N LEU A 131 -2.43 -13.60 -0.75
CA LEU A 131 -1.01 -13.94 -0.79
C LEU A 131 -0.28 -12.78 -1.47
N GLY A 132 0.66 -12.18 -0.76
CA GLY A 132 1.61 -11.23 -1.34
C GLY A 132 2.86 -11.98 -1.77
N LEU A 133 3.34 -11.70 -2.99
CA LEU A 133 4.66 -12.07 -3.45
C LEU A 133 5.47 -10.78 -3.44
N VAL A 134 6.43 -10.69 -2.51
CA VAL A 134 7.32 -9.54 -2.34
C VAL A 134 8.71 -9.88 -2.83
#